data_AF-A0A7C6Z3K3-F1
#
_entry.id   AF-A0A7C6Z3K3-F1
#
_cell.length_a   1.000
_cell.length_b   1.000
_cell.length_c   1.000
_cell.angle_alpha   90.00
_cell.angle_beta   90.00
_cell.angle_gamma   90.00
#
_symmetry.space_group_name_H-M   'P 1'
#
loop_
_entity.id
_entity.type
_entity.pdbx_description
1 polymer ?
#
loop_
_entity_poly.entity_id
_entity_poly.type
_entity_poly.pdbx_seq_one_letter_code
_entity_poly.pdbx_strand_id
1 'polypeptide(L)'
;MDQLILMVLAFGLVSIGITVLLGKGVSRIKLLKYLPGVLCLFLSMYYYYLASFVRAGEGFEDLGNFILAIFFFAAAFFGIITALILEYRGRSKGSR
;
A
#
# COMPACT_ATOMS: atom_id res chain seq x y z
N MET A 1 -1.67 -0.98 22.30
CA MET A 1 -0.90 -1.25 21.06
C MET A 1 -1.72 -2.05 20.06
N ASP A 2 -2.70 -2.81 20.52
CA ASP A 2 -3.58 -3.67 19.68
C ASP A 2 -4.37 -2.88 18.63
N GLN A 3 -4.82 -1.66 18.96
CA GLN A 3 -5.56 -0.80 18.03
C GLN A 3 -4.73 -0.34 16.83
N LEU A 4 -3.44 0.00 17.03
CA LEU A 4 -2.54 0.39 15.93
C LEU A 4 -2.28 -0.79 14.99
N ILE A 5 -2.08 -1.99 15.55
CA ILE A 5 -1.88 -3.21 14.77
C ILE A 5 -3.15 -3.53 13.96
N LEU A 6 -4.33 -3.41 14.58
CA LEU A 6 -5.61 -3.59 13.89
C LEU A 6 -5.81 -2.58 12.74
N MET A 7 -5.42 -1.32 12.94
CA MET A 7 -5.47 -0.31 11.87
C MET A 7 -4.53 -0.65 10.71
N VAL A 8 -3.29 -1.06 11.01
CA VAL A 8 -2.33 -1.52 9.97
C VAL A 8 -2.91 -2.68 9.17
N LEU A 9 -3.51 -3.66 9.85
CA LEU A 9 -4.14 -4.80 9.20
C LEU A 9 -5.34 -4.37 8.35
N ALA A 10 -6.17 -3.44 8.83
CA ALA A 10 -7.32 -2.93 8.09
C ALA A 10 -6.90 -2.21 6.79
N PHE A 11 -5.91 -1.32 6.87
CA PHE A 11 -5.34 -0.65 5.69
C PHE A 11 -4.70 -1.63 4.71
N GLY A 12 -4.00 -2.64 5.23
CA GLY A 12 -3.48 -3.76 4.44
C GLY A 12 -4.59 -4.51 3.70
N LEU A 13 -5.67 -4.88 4.40
CA LEU A 13 -6.81 -5.61 3.83
C LEU A 13 -7.49 -4.82 2.71
N VAL A 14 -7.68 -3.51 2.89
CA VAL A 14 -8.25 -2.62 1.87
C VAL A 14 -7.36 -2.59 0.63
N SER A 15 -6.04 -2.45 0.81
CA SER A 15 -5.07 -2.46 -0.30
C SER A 15 -5.06 -3.80 -1.06
N ILE A 16 -5.12 -4.93 -0.33
CA ILE A 16 -5.23 -6.27 -0.90
C ILE A 16 -6.53 -6.38 -1.71
N GLY A 17 -7.66 -5.94 -1.15
CA GLY A 17 -8.96 -5.97 -1.80
C GLY A 17 -8.95 -5.22 -3.13
N ILE A 18 -8.46 -3.98 -3.14
CA ILE A 18 -8.35 -3.15 -4.35
C ILE A 18 -7.41 -3.81 -5.37
N THR A 19 -6.26 -4.31 -4.93
CA THR A 19 -5.28 -4.99 -5.79
C THR A 19 -5.87 -6.24 -6.45
N VAL A 20 -6.63 -7.04 -5.71
CA VAL A 20 -7.30 -8.23 -6.22
C VAL A 20 -8.43 -7.88 -7.19
N LEU A 21 -9.22 -6.85 -6.89
CA LEU A 21 -10.29 -6.37 -7.78
C LEU A 21 -9.71 -5.88 -9.12
N LEU A 22 -8.65 -5.07 -9.09
CA LEU A 22 -7.96 -4.60 -10.29
C LEU A 22 -7.31 -5.76 -11.06
N GLY A 23 -6.67 -6.70 -10.35
CA GLY A 23 -6.04 -7.87 -10.96
C GLY A 23 -7.03 -8.84 -11.61
N LYS A 24 -8.29 -8.89 -11.15
CA LYS A 24 -9.36 -9.68 -11.78
C LYS A 24 -10.09 -8.92 -12.90
N GLY A 25 -10.37 -7.63 -12.71
CA GLY A 25 -11.19 -6.84 -13.62
C GLY A 25 -10.45 -6.34 -14.87
N VAL A 26 -9.13 -6.16 -14.81
CA VAL A 26 -8.36 -5.54 -15.90
C VAL A 26 -7.26 -6.47 -16.40
N SER A 27 -7.63 -7.52 -17.16
CA SER A 27 -6.65 -8.48 -17.71
C SER A 27 -5.75 -7.88 -18.81
N ARG A 28 -6.17 -6.78 -19.45
CA ARG A 28 -5.41 -6.15 -20.55
C ARG A 28 -4.14 -5.44 -20.07
N ILE A 29 -4.15 -4.86 -18.86
CA ILE A 29 -3.04 -4.01 -18.39
C ILE A 29 -2.43 -4.66 -17.15
N LYS A 30 -1.43 -5.52 -17.35
CA LYS A 30 -0.72 -6.25 -16.28
C LYS A 30 -0.11 -5.34 -15.21
N LEU A 31 0.20 -4.09 -15.55
CA LEU A 31 0.78 -3.10 -14.63
C LEU A 31 -0.25 -2.45 -13.70
N LEU A 32 -1.54 -2.46 -14.06
CA LEU A 32 -2.57 -1.70 -13.34
C LEU A 32 -2.82 -2.22 -11.92
N LYS A 33 -2.55 -3.51 -11.68
CA LYS A 33 -2.61 -4.14 -10.36
C LYS A 33 -1.53 -3.64 -9.38
N TYR A 34 -0.43 -3.06 -9.86
CA TYR A 34 0.62 -2.49 -9.01
C TYR A 34 0.31 -1.04 -8.62
N LEU A 35 -0.55 -0.37 -9.38
CA LEU A 35 -0.87 1.04 -9.24
C LEU A 35 -1.33 1.42 -7.81
N PRO A 36 -2.22 0.67 -7.13
CA PRO A 36 -2.62 0.98 -5.77
C PRO A 36 -1.45 0.91 -4.78
N GLY A 37 -0.62 -0.13 -4.89
CA GLY A 37 0.53 -0.33 -4.01
C GLY A 37 1.60 0.73 -4.22
N VAL A 38 1.91 1.07 -5.47
CA VAL A 38 2.88 2.12 -5.82
C VAL A 38 2.39 3.50 -5.37
N LEU A 39 1.11 3.82 -5.56
CA LEU A 39 0.53 5.06 -5.04
C LEU A 39 0.65 5.15 -3.53
N CYS A 40 0.28 4.09 -2.80
CA CYS A 40 0.44 4.06 -1.34
C CYS A 40 1.92 4.24 -0.94
N LEU A 41 2.86 3.71 -1.71
CA LEU A 41 4.29 3.88 -1.45
C LEU A 41 4.72 5.35 -1.61
N PHE A 42 4.28 6.03 -2.67
CA PHE A 42 4.53 7.45 -2.86
C PHE A 42 3.89 8.30 -1.75
N LEU A 43 2.65 8.00 -1.36
CA LEU A 43 2.00 8.71 -0.25
C LEU A 43 2.75 8.49 1.08
N SER A 44 3.21 7.27 1.35
CA SER A 44 4.01 6.97 2.53
C SER A 44 5.29 7.83 2.57
N MET A 45 6.00 7.90 1.45
CA MET A 45 7.22 8.70 1.33
C MET A 45 6.94 10.20 1.50
N TYR A 46 5.81 10.67 0.95
CA TYR A 46 5.37 12.05 1.08
C TYR A 46 5.05 12.45 2.53
N TYR A 47 4.26 11.63 3.25
CA TYR A 47 3.93 11.89 4.64
C TYR A 47 5.16 11.78 5.56
N TYR A 48 6.07 10.85 5.26
CA TYR A 48 7.35 10.75 5.96
C TYR A 48 8.21 12.01 5.76
N TYR A 49 8.28 12.51 4.53
CA TYR A 49 8.97 13.76 4.21
C TYR A 49 8.35 14.96 4.94
N LEU A 50 7.01 15.05 4.96
CA LEU A 50 6.30 16.11 5.70
C LEU A 50 6.67 16.11 7.18
N ALA A 51 6.60 14.94 7.82
CA ALA A 51 6.89 14.76 9.23
C ALA A 51 8.36 15.04 9.59
N SER A 52 9.29 14.77 8.66
CA SER A 52 10.72 14.83 8.94
C SER A 52 11.39 16.15 8.57
N PHE A 53 10.89 16.85 7.54
CA PHE A 53 11.60 18.00 6.95
C PHE A 53 10.79 19.28 6.83
N VAL A 54 9.46 19.21 6.67
CA VAL A 54 8.64 20.40 6.37
C VAL A 54 7.96 20.95 7.61
N ARG A 55 7.47 20.06 8.49
CA ARG A 55 6.69 20.44 9.69
C ARG A 55 7.37 20.14 11.01
N ALA A 56 8.63 19.69 10.95
CA ALA A 56 9.46 19.36 12.10
C ALA A 56 9.44 20.50 13.14
N GLY A 57 8.61 20.34 14.17
CA GLY A 57 8.38 21.36 15.20
C GLY A 57 6.92 21.57 15.59
N GLU A 58 5.94 21.08 14.81
CA GLU A 58 4.51 21.17 15.14
C GLU A 58 4.03 20.04 16.07
N GLY A 59 4.92 19.12 16.46
CA GLY A 59 4.77 18.18 17.58
C GLY A 59 3.70 17.09 17.36
N PHE A 60 2.42 17.45 17.46
CA PHE A 60 1.30 16.52 17.27
C PHE A 60 1.02 16.23 15.79
N GLU A 61 1.16 17.25 14.93
CA GLU A 61 0.94 17.10 13.49
C GLU A 61 2.01 16.22 12.83
N ASP A 62 3.27 16.31 13.30
CA ASP A 62 4.37 15.44 12.87
C ASP A 62 4.11 13.97 13.22
N LEU A 63 3.57 13.72 14.42
CA LEU A 63 3.20 12.38 14.86
C LEU A 63 2.08 11.79 13.98
N GLY A 64 1.07 12.61 13.66
CA GLY A 64 -0.02 12.20 12.75
C GLY A 64 0.50 11.85 11.36
N ASN A 65 1.38 12.68 10.79
CA ASN A 65 2.01 12.43 9.49
C ASN A 65 2.88 11.17 9.51
N PHE A 66 3.63 10.93 10.60
CA PHE A 66 4.45 9.73 10.74
C PHE A 66 3.60 8.45 10.84
N ILE A 67 2.50 8.47 11.61
CA ILE A 67 1.58 7.33 11.71
C ILE A 67 0.93 7.04 10.35
N LEU A 68 0.49 8.08 9.63
CA LEU A 68 -0.03 7.92 8.27
C LEU A 68 1.02 7.33 7.31
N ALA A 69 2.27 7.77 7.40
CA ALA A 69 3.35 7.22 6.61
C ALA A 69 3.52 5.70 6.85
N ILE A 70 3.42 5.24 8.10
CA ILE A 70 3.47 3.81 8.47
C ILE A 70 2.27 3.04 7.88
N PHE A 71 1.06 3.59 7.98
CA PHE A 71 -0.13 2.93 7.45
C PHE A 71 -0.09 2.79 5.92
N PHE A 72 0.30 3.85 5.23
CA PHE A 72 0.50 3.82 3.77
C PHE A 72 1.65 2.91 3.37
N PHE A 73 2.72 2.82 4.16
CA PHE A 73 3.81 1.89 3.91
C PHE A 73 3.35 0.44 3.99
N ALA A 74 2.60 0.09 5.05
CA ALA A 74 2.05 -1.25 5.19
C ALA A 74 1.06 -1.59 4.06
N ALA A 75 0.17 -0.65 3.71
CA ALA A 75 -0.75 -0.80 2.59
C ALA A 75 0.00 -1.01 1.25
N ALA A 76 1.08 -0.26 1.02
CA ALA A 76 1.94 -0.43 -0.15
C ALA A 76 2.59 -1.81 -0.18
N PHE A 77 3.17 -2.24 0.94
CA PHE A 77 3.83 -3.54 1.06
C PHE A 77 2.86 -4.68 0.76
N PHE A 78 1.70 -4.72 1.42
CA PHE A 78 0.68 -5.75 1.17
C PHE A 78 0.12 -5.70 -0.25
N GLY A 79 -0.08 -4.50 -0.81
CA GLY A 79 -0.57 -4.32 -2.19
C GLY A 79 0.43 -4.84 -3.22
N ILE A 80 1.71 -4.48 -3.11
CA ILE A 80 2.77 -4.92 -4.03
C ILE A 80 2.97 -6.44 -3.94
N ILE A 81 3.06 -7.00 -2.73
CA ILE A 81 3.20 -8.44 -2.53
C ILE A 81 2.02 -9.20 -3.16
N THR A 82 0.80 -8.72 -2.95
CA THR A 82 -0.40 -9.33 -3.55
C THR A 82 -0.39 -9.25 -5.08
N ALA A 83 0.02 -8.12 -5.64
CA ALA A 83 0.17 -7.94 -7.08
C ALA A 83 1.19 -8.92 -7.69
N LEU A 84 2.32 -9.13 -7.01
CA LEU A 84 3.35 -10.11 -7.38
C LEU A 84 2.80 -11.55 -7.33
N ILE A 85 2.10 -11.92 -6.26
CA ILE A 85 1.47 -13.25 -6.11
C ILE A 85 0.46 -13.50 -7.24
N LEU A 86 -0.38 -12.52 -7.55
CA LEU A 86 -1.35 -12.59 -8.65
C LEU A 86 -0.64 -12.75 -10.00
N GLU A 87 0.48 -12.07 -10.22
CA GLU A 87 1.29 -12.24 -11.42
C GLU A 87 1.85 -13.65 -11.56
N TYR A 88 2.47 -14.15 -10.50
CA TYR A 88 3.09 -15.47 -10.49
C TYR A 88 2.04 -16.56 -10.75
N ARG A 89 0.87 -16.46 -10.10
CA ARG A 89 -0.25 -17.37 -10.32
C ARG A 89 -0.84 -17.26 -11.74
N GLY A 90 -0.87 -16.06 -12.31
CA GLY A 90 -1.31 -15.83 -13.69
C GLY A 90 -0.38 -16.47 -14.72
N ARG A 91 0.95 -16.36 -14.52
CA ARG A 91 1.95 -17.02 -15.39
C ARG A 91 1.90 -18.53 -15.29
N SER A 92 1.73 -19.07 -14.08
CA SER A 92 1.59 -20.52 -13.84
C SER A 92 0.39 -21.14 -14.58
N LYS A 93 -0.73 -20.41 -14.69
CA LYS A 93 -1.91 -20.86 -15.45
C LYS A 93 -1.79 -20.72 -16.97
N GLY A 94 -0.83 -19.95 -17.48
CA GLY A 94 -0.56 -19.79 -18.92
C GLY A 94 0.43 -20.80 -19.49
N SER A 95 0.84 -21.81 -18.72
CA SER A 95 1.72 -22.93 -19.13
C SER A 95 0.92 -24.20 -19.48
N ARG A 96 -0.32 -24.06 -19.93
CA ARG A 96 -1.11 -25.12 -20.56
C ARG A 96 -1.61 -24.64 -21.91
#